data_AF-A0A1W5ZAT8-F1
#
_entry.id   AF-A0A1W5ZAT8-F1
#
_cell.length_a   1.000
_cell.length_b   1.000
_cell.length_c   1.000
_cell.angle_alpha   90.00
_cell.angle_beta   90.00
_cell.angle_gamma   90.00
#
_symmetry.space_group_name_H-M   'P 1'
#
loop_
_entity.id
_entity.type
_entity.pdbx_description
1 polymer ?
#
loop_
_entity_poly.entity_id
_entity_poly.type
_entity_poly.pdbx_seq_one_letter_code
_entity_poly.pdbx_strand_id
1 'polypeptide(L)'
;MAAAAVPVALAAAAAVLKASRWQLYADRHRIHFTPYPRRSCLDCRGEGGWWAGGPFPEMEACGCWSERRELHIRLLPVPAWPDEPPF
;
A
#
# COMPACT_ATOMS: atom_id res chain seq x y z
N MET A 1 23.86 1.67 23.59
CA MET A 1 22.37 1.70 23.70
C MET A 1 21.64 1.64 22.36
N ALA A 2 22.28 1.85 21.20
CA ALA A 2 21.61 1.79 19.89
C ALA A 2 21.16 0.38 19.45
N ALA A 3 21.85 -0.68 19.90
CA ALA A 3 21.61 -2.06 19.41
C ALA A 3 20.20 -2.60 19.72
N ALA A 4 19.59 -2.18 20.83
CA ALA A 4 18.22 -2.59 21.20
C ALA A 4 17.13 -1.67 20.61
N ALA A 5 17.49 -0.45 20.19
CA ALA A 5 16.52 0.50 19.63
C ALA A 5 16.08 0.10 18.21
N VAL A 6 16.99 -0.46 17.40
CA VAL A 6 16.71 -0.93 16.04
C VAL A 6 15.65 -2.03 16.00
N PRO A 7 15.74 -3.14 16.77
CA PRO A 7 14.72 -4.18 16.73
C PRO A 7 13.36 -3.70 17.26
N VAL A 8 13.34 -2.80 18.25
CA VAL A 8 12.09 -2.21 18.76
C VAL A 8 11.43 -1.33 17.69
N ALA A 9 12.20 -0.49 16.99
CA ALA A 9 11.68 0.33 15.90
C ALA A 9 11.15 -0.52 14.73
N LEU A 10 11.85 -1.61 14.38
CA LEU A 10 11.40 -2.58 13.38
C LEU A 10 10.09 -3.25 13.78
N ALA A 11 9.98 -3.71 15.02
CA ALA A 11 8.75 -4.34 15.54
C ALA A 11 7.58 -3.34 15.55
N ALA A 12 7.81 -2.09 15.97
CA ALA A 12 6.81 -1.03 15.93
C ALA A 12 6.38 -0.71 14.50
N ALA A 13 7.31 -0.58 13.56
CA ALA A 13 7.01 -0.36 12.16
C ALA A 13 6.20 -1.51 11.56
N ALA A 14 6.58 -2.77 11.85
CA ALA A 14 5.82 -3.94 11.40
C ALA A 14 4.41 -3.99 12.01
N ALA A 15 4.26 -3.65 13.29
CA ALA A 15 2.96 -3.57 13.95
C ALA A 15 2.09 -2.46 13.36
N VAL A 16 2.69 -1.28 13.09
CA VAL A 16 2.01 -0.17 12.42
C VAL A 16 1.59 -0.59 11.03
N LEU A 17 2.47 -1.13 10.18
CA LEU A 17 2.13 -1.60 8.83
C LEU A 17 1.03 -2.66 8.84
N LYS A 18 1.07 -3.60 9.79
CA LYS A 18 0.05 -4.64 9.95
C LYS A 18 -1.29 -4.08 10.43
N ALA A 19 -1.28 -3.09 11.33
CA ALA A 19 -2.47 -2.43 11.84
C ALA A 19 -3.07 -1.45 10.81
N SER A 20 -2.21 -0.71 10.12
CA SER A 20 -2.58 0.24 9.07
C SER A 20 -2.88 -0.47 7.75
N ARG A 21 -2.54 -1.76 7.61
CA ARG A 21 -2.84 -2.62 6.45
C ARG A 21 -2.22 -2.11 5.16
N TRP A 22 -0.92 -1.90 5.21
CA TRP A 22 -0.12 -1.57 4.03
C TRP A 22 0.69 -2.78 3.61
N GLN A 23 0.81 -2.96 2.31
CA GLN A 23 1.74 -3.90 1.72
C GLN A 23 3.05 -3.16 1.43
N LEU A 24 4.15 -3.75 1.91
CA LEU A 24 5.49 -3.23 1.72
C LEU A 24 6.14 -3.99 0.57
N TYR A 25 6.59 -3.25 -0.44
CA TYR A 25 7.48 -3.74 -1.46
C TYR A 25 8.80 -2.99 -1.35
N ALA A 26 9.92 -3.70 -1.33
CA ALA A 26 11.25 -3.10 -1.24
C ALA A 26 12.18 -3.78 -2.24
N ASP A 27 12.86 -2.97 -3.04
CA ASP A 27 13.95 -3.37 -3.92
C ASP A 27 15.14 -2.43 -3.71
N ARG A 28 16.23 -2.63 -4.46
CA ARG A 28 17.45 -1.82 -4.30
C ARG A 28 17.25 -0.34 -4.68
N HIS A 29 16.21 -0.02 -5.43
CA HIS A 29 15.93 1.30 -5.98
C HIS A 29 14.78 2.02 -5.28
N ARG A 30 13.86 1.28 -4.67
CA ARG A 30 12.66 1.86 -4.06
C ARG A 30 12.10 1.04 -2.91
N ILE A 31 11.41 1.77 -2.03
CA ILE A 31 10.47 1.23 -1.07
C ILE A 31 9.09 1.79 -1.44
N HIS A 32 8.14 0.90 -1.67
CA HIS A 32 6.76 1.24 -2.02
C HIS A 32 5.82 0.68 -0.96
N PHE A 33 4.95 1.55 -0.47
CA PHE A 33 3.87 1.19 0.42
C PHE A 33 2.56 1.38 -0.32
N THR A 34 1.82 0.28 -0.51
CA THR A 34 0.49 0.28 -1.11
C THR A 34 -0.56 0.00 -0.05
N PRO A 35 -1.65 0.78 0.01
CA PRO A 35 -2.77 0.47 0.89
C PRO A 35 -3.50 -0.77 0.37
N TYR A 36 -3.94 -1.65 1.28
CA TYR A 36 -4.72 -2.83 0.92
C TYR A 36 -6.03 -2.88 1.72
N PRO A 37 -7.13 -3.43 1.17
CA PRO A 37 -8.40 -3.51 1.88
C PRO A 37 -8.31 -4.15 3.25
N ARG A 38 -9.04 -3.54 4.19
CA ARG A 38 -9.16 -4.05 5.56
C ARG A 38 -10.21 -5.15 5.59
N ARG A 39 -9.81 -6.36 6.03
CA ARG A 39 -10.76 -7.46 6.31
C ARG A 39 -11.84 -7.09 7.34
N SER A 40 -11.55 -6.15 8.23
CA SER A 40 -12.48 -5.65 9.25
C SER A 40 -13.29 -4.42 8.82
N CYS A 41 -13.17 -3.96 7.57
CA CYS A 41 -14.01 -2.88 7.07
C CYS A 41 -15.46 -3.36 7.02
N LEU A 42 -16.38 -2.59 7.59
CA LEU A 42 -17.81 -2.95 7.62
C LEU A 42 -18.44 -2.88 6.23
N ASP A 43 -17.94 -1.98 5.39
CA ASP A 43 -18.46 -1.76 4.04
C ASP A 43 -18.02 -2.87 3.10
N CYS A 44 -16.72 -3.02 2.87
CA CYS A 44 -16.20 -3.96 1.88
C CYS A 44 -15.80 -5.32 2.44
N ARG A 45 -15.72 -5.51 3.78
CA ARG A 45 -15.38 -6.79 4.45
C ARG A 45 -14.11 -7.48 3.95
N GLY A 46 -13.17 -6.70 3.42
CA GLY A 46 -11.92 -7.21 2.84
C GLY A 46 -11.93 -7.43 1.31
N GLU A 47 -13.07 -7.31 0.64
CA GLU A 47 -13.19 -7.46 -0.82
C GLU A 47 -12.62 -6.27 -1.60
N GLY A 48 -12.37 -5.14 -0.92
CA GLY A 48 -11.80 -3.95 -1.55
C GLY A 48 -12.77 -3.07 -2.29
N GLY A 49 -14.01 -3.50 -2.48
CA GLY A 49 -14.99 -2.69 -3.18
C GLY A 49 -16.31 -3.42 -3.34
N TRP A 50 -17.12 -2.90 -4.24
CA TRP A 50 -18.33 -3.54 -4.71
C TRP A 50 -18.45 -3.33 -6.23
N TRP A 51 -19.12 -4.25 -6.90
CA TRP A 51 -19.42 -4.10 -8.33
C TRP A 51 -20.58 -3.13 -8.49
N ALA A 52 -20.36 -2.05 -9.24
CA ALA A 52 -21.43 -1.16 -9.65
C ALA A 52 -22.36 -1.90 -10.63
N GLY A 53 -23.67 -1.74 -10.44
CA GLY A 53 -24.66 -2.27 -11.38
C GLY A 53 -24.69 -1.44 -12.67
N GLY A 54 -24.92 -2.09 -13.81
CA GLY A 54 -25.08 -1.39 -15.09
C GLY A 54 -24.61 -2.23 -16.28
N PRO A 55 -24.70 -1.66 -17.50
CA PRO A 55 -24.26 -2.32 -18.73
C PRO A 55 -22.74 -2.52 -18.83
N PHE A 56 -21.97 -1.75 -18.07
CA PHE A 56 -20.51 -1.86 -17.96
C PHE A 56 -20.12 -1.84 -16.47
N PRO A 57 -20.22 -3.00 -15.78
CA PRO A 57 -19.96 -3.05 -14.34
C PRO A 57 -18.49 -2.78 -14.07
N GLU A 58 -18.22 -1.68 -13.37
CA GLU A 58 -16.92 -1.32 -12.83
C GLU A 58 -16.88 -1.60 -11.33
N MET A 59 -15.68 -1.89 -10.79
CA MET A 59 -15.52 -2.12 -9.36
C MET A 59 -15.28 -0.78 -8.67
N GLU A 60 -16.22 -0.36 -7.83
CA GLU A 60 -16.06 0.81 -6.97
C GLU A 60 -15.16 0.45 -5.79
N ALA A 61 -14.03 1.15 -5.67
CA ALA A 61 -13.06 0.89 -4.61
C ALA A 61 -13.51 1.50 -3.28
N CYS A 62 -13.50 0.69 -2.22
CA CYS A 62 -13.88 1.13 -0.88
C CYS A 62 -12.90 2.14 -0.28
N GLY A 63 -13.42 3.26 0.23
CA GLY A 63 -12.65 4.34 0.85
C GLY A 63 -11.73 3.91 2.00
N CYS A 64 -11.99 2.75 2.63
CA CYS A 64 -11.15 2.23 3.72
C CYS A 64 -9.69 1.97 3.31
N TRP A 65 -9.42 1.85 2.00
CA TRP A 65 -8.08 1.76 1.43
C TRP A 65 -7.87 2.68 0.22
N SER A 66 -8.89 2.95 -0.60
CA SER A 66 -8.75 3.73 -1.84
C SER A 66 -8.44 5.22 -1.62
N GLU A 67 -8.89 5.79 -0.50
CA GLU A 67 -8.60 7.19 -0.14
C GLU A 67 -7.17 7.40 0.39
N ARG A 68 -6.44 6.31 0.64
CA ARG A 68 -5.07 6.40 1.15
C ARG A 68 -4.09 6.58 0.01
N ARG A 69 -3.19 7.54 0.18
CA ARG A 69 -2.10 7.76 -0.77
C ARG A 69 -1.09 6.64 -0.68
N GLU A 70 -0.64 6.15 -1.83
CA GLU A 70 0.56 5.33 -1.89
C GLU A 70 1.79 6.16 -1.49
N LEU A 71 2.75 5.53 -0.83
CA LEU A 71 4.01 6.17 -0.45
C LEU A 71 5.16 5.48 -1.17
N HIS A 72 5.97 6.28 -1.85
CA HIS A 72 7.12 5.80 -2.62
C HIS A 72 8.37 6.54 -2.16
N ILE A 73 9.33 5.80 -1.61
CA ILE A 73 10.65 6.30 -1.23
C ILE A 73 11.64 5.78 -2.25
N ARG A 74 12.29 6.67 -3.00
CA ARG A 74 13.36 6.30 -3.93
C ARG A 74 14.69 6.20 -3.16
N LEU A 75 15.33 5.04 -3.26
CA LEU A 75 16.63 4.76 -2.65
C LEU A 75 17.78 5.00 -3.64
N LEU A 76 17.61 4.57 -4.89
CA LEU A 76 18.55 4.79 -5.99
C LEU A 76 17.78 5.30 -7.22
N PRO A 77 18.46 5.95 -8.18
CA PRO A 77 17.87 6.26 -9.47
C PRO A 77 17.33 4.98 -10.10
N VAL A 78 16.01 4.90 -10.24
CA VAL A 78 15.37 3.85 -11.02
C VAL A 78 15.78 4.11 -12.48
N PRO A 79 16.40 3.16 -13.18
CA PRO A 79 16.62 3.30 -14.63
C PRO A 79 15.28 3.63 -15.27
N ALA A 80 15.23 4.58 -16.21
CA ALA A 80 14.00 4.84 -16.95
C ALA A 80 13.58 3.51 -17.59
N TRP A 81 12.52 2.89 -17.07
CA TRP A 81 11.94 1.73 -17.71
C TRP A 81 11.36 2.21 -19.04
N PRO A 82 11.63 1.50 -20.16
CA PRO A 82 11.20 1.95 -21.49
C PRO A 82 9.67 2.05 -21.66
N ASP A 83 8.89 1.50 -20.72
CA ASP A 83 7.43 1.39 -20.83
C ASP A 83 6.64 2.51 -20.11
N GLU A 84 7.28 3.53 -19.52
CA GLU A 84 6.54 4.65 -18.92
C GLU A 84 6.35 5.77 -19.95
N PRO A 85 5.12 6.02 -20.45
CA PRO A 85 4.87 7.07 -21.43
C PRO A 85 5.11 8.44 -20.79
N PRO A 86 5.72 9.40 -21.51
CA PRO A 86 5.85 10.76 -21.02
C PRO A 86 4.44 11.35 -20.86
N PHE A 87 4.15 11.84 -19.67
CA PHE A 87 2.96 12.64 -19.39
C PHE A 87 2.92 13.91 -20.24
#